data_AF-A0A0D7KS56-F1
#
_entry.id   AF-A0A0D7KS56-F1
#
_cell.length_a   1.000
_cell.length_b   1.000
_cell.length_c   1.000
_cell.angle_alpha   90.00
_cell.angle_beta   90.00
_cell.angle_gamma   90.00
#
_symmetry.space_group_name_H-M   'P 1'
#
loop_
_entity.id
_entity.type
_entity.pdbx_description
1 polymer ?
#
loop_
_entity_poly.entity_id
_entity_poly.type
_entity_poly.pdbx_seq_one_letter_code
_entity_poly.pdbx_strand_id
1 'polypeptide(L)'
;LCALKDGLDQHASITKEERERYLNYISIARKEYDSLAKKEVQKAFVYSFEESAKTLFENYLDNIEAFCNWKKIRDPLTDEEMDPDERLMRSIEEQIGVSENAKKAFREEILIRLSSYSRKGRKFDYNSHDRLREAVEKKLFSDLKDIVKITTSTKTPDETQLKRINEVSARLMEEHGYCPVCANELLRYVGSLLNR
;
A
#
# COMPACT_ATOMS: atom_id res chain seq x y z
N LEU A 1 -25.97 -2.77 -2.90
CA LEU A 1 -25.84 -2.89 -4.37
C LEU A 1 -26.33 -4.25 -4.90
N CYS A 2 -26.00 -5.39 -4.28
CA CYS A 2 -26.57 -6.69 -4.70
C CYS A 2 -28.10 -6.73 -4.57
N ALA A 3 -28.67 -6.32 -3.43
CA ALA A 3 -30.13 -6.28 -3.24
C ALA A 3 -30.86 -5.36 -4.25
N LEU A 4 -30.21 -4.30 -4.74
CA LEU A 4 -30.78 -3.42 -5.77
C LEU A 4 -30.80 -4.10 -7.13
N LYS A 5 -29.75 -4.86 -7.47
CA LYS A 5 -29.71 -5.67 -8.69
C LYS A 5 -30.82 -6.73 -8.67
N ASP A 6 -30.96 -7.43 -7.56
CA ASP A 6 -31.95 -8.50 -7.43
C ASP A 6 -33.39 -7.96 -7.41
N GLY A 7 -33.61 -6.77 -6.83
CA GLY A 7 -34.90 -6.09 -6.85
C GLY A 7 -35.32 -5.54 -8.21
N LEU A 8 -34.36 -5.14 -9.05
CA LEU A 8 -34.62 -4.70 -10.43
C LEU A 8 -35.11 -5.85 -11.33
N ASP A 9 -34.78 -7.10 -10.98
CA ASP A 9 -35.20 -8.28 -11.74
C ASP A 9 -36.65 -8.70 -11.45
N GLN A 10 -37.23 -8.25 -10.33
CA GLN A 10 -38.57 -8.64 -9.89
C GLN A 10 -39.65 -7.60 -10.24
N HIS A 11 -39.27 -6.46 -10.81
CA HIS A 11 -40.20 -5.34 -11.03
C HIS A 11 -40.83 -5.37 -12.42
N ALA A 12 -42.12 -5.69 -12.50
CA ALA A 12 -42.86 -5.90 -13.75
C ALA A 12 -43.04 -4.63 -14.62
N SER A 13 -42.80 -3.44 -14.07
CA SER A 13 -43.00 -2.14 -14.75
C SER A 13 -41.73 -1.59 -15.41
N ILE A 14 -40.59 -2.27 -15.28
CA ILE A 14 -39.30 -1.79 -15.80
C ILE A 14 -39.08 -2.42 -17.17
N THR A 15 -38.88 -1.57 -18.18
CA THR A 15 -38.55 -2.05 -19.54
C THR A 15 -37.14 -2.63 -19.59
N LYS A 16 -36.85 -3.43 -20.62
CA LYS A 16 -35.53 -4.06 -20.76
C LYS A 16 -34.43 -3.01 -20.91
N GLU A 17 -34.72 -1.93 -21.63
CA GLU A 17 -33.81 -0.80 -21.89
C GLU A 17 -33.51 -0.03 -20.60
N GLU A 18 -34.54 0.23 -19.76
CA GLU A 18 -34.36 0.87 -18.46
C GLU A 18 -33.56 -0.01 -17.50
N ARG A 19 -33.81 -1.33 -17.52
CA ARG A 19 -33.05 -2.30 -16.72
C ARG A 19 -31.57 -2.29 -17.09
N GLU A 20 -31.23 -2.35 -18.38
CA GLU A 20 -29.83 -2.29 -18.84
C GLU A 20 -29.16 -0.98 -18.42
N ARG A 21 -29.88 0.15 -18.52
CA ARG A 21 -29.40 1.45 -18.07
C ARG A 21 -29.15 1.50 -16.56
N TYR A 22 -30.06 0.99 -15.74
CA TYR A 22 -29.88 0.96 -14.28
C TYR A 22 -28.75 0.02 -13.86
N LEU A 23 -28.60 -1.13 -14.51
CA LEU A 23 -27.47 -2.03 -14.27
C LEU A 23 -26.13 -1.37 -14.60
N ASN A 24 -26.09 -0.55 -15.66
CA ASN A 24 -24.89 0.23 -15.98
C ASN A 24 -24.56 1.25 -14.88
N TYR A 25 -25.56 2.00 -14.38
CA TYR A 25 -25.34 2.93 -13.26
C TYR A 25 -24.87 2.22 -11.99
N ILE A 26 -25.44 1.06 -11.66
CA ILE A 26 -24.99 0.24 -10.52
C ILE A 26 -23.55 -0.22 -10.72
N SER A 27 -23.18 -0.61 -11.95
CA SER A 27 -21.81 -1.01 -12.28
C SER A 27 -20.81 0.13 -12.10
N ILE A 28 -21.15 1.33 -12.57
CA ILE A 28 -20.31 2.54 -12.40
C ILE A 28 -20.18 2.87 -10.91
N ALA A 29 -21.30 2.96 -10.18
CA ALA A 29 -21.29 3.25 -8.75
C ALA A 29 -20.47 2.23 -7.95
N ARG A 30 -20.52 0.94 -8.34
CA ARG A 30 -19.70 -0.10 -7.72
C ARG A 30 -18.20 0.11 -7.98
N LYS A 31 -17.81 0.43 -9.22
CA LYS A 31 -16.40 0.72 -9.55
C LYS A 31 -15.86 1.90 -8.75
N GLU A 32 -16.66 2.97 -8.63
CA GLU A 32 -16.29 4.14 -7.83
C GLU A 32 -16.16 3.78 -6.34
N TYR A 33 -17.11 3.01 -5.80
CA TYR A 33 -17.03 2.53 -4.42
C TYR A 33 -15.80 1.63 -4.18
N ASP A 34 -15.50 0.73 -5.12
CA ASP A 34 -14.32 -0.15 -5.03
C ASP A 34 -13.02 0.67 -5.00
N SER A 35 -12.95 1.73 -5.79
CA SER A 35 -11.81 2.66 -5.82
C SER A 35 -11.68 3.43 -4.50
N LEU A 36 -12.80 3.98 -4.01
CA LEU A 36 -12.86 4.73 -2.76
C LEU A 36 -12.47 3.86 -1.56
N ALA A 37 -13.10 2.69 -1.42
CA ALA A 37 -12.85 1.75 -0.34
C ALA A 37 -11.37 1.32 -0.30
N LYS A 38 -10.77 1.02 -1.46
CA LYS A 38 -9.34 0.70 -1.56
C LYS A 38 -8.48 1.87 -1.06
N LYS A 39 -8.80 3.09 -1.48
CA LYS A 39 -8.03 4.29 -1.14
C LYS A 39 -8.11 4.60 0.36
N GLU A 40 -9.28 4.52 0.97
CA GLU A 40 -9.47 4.79 2.41
C GLU A 40 -8.77 3.75 3.27
N VAL A 41 -8.92 2.46 2.94
CA VAL A 41 -8.21 1.38 3.62
C VAL A 41 -6.71 1.57 3.47
N GLN A 42 -6.21 1.78 2.25
CA GLN A 42 -4.78 2.02 2.01
C GLN A 42 -4.26 3.21 2.83
N LYS A 43 -5.02 4.30 2.92
CA LYS A 43 -4.67 5.47 3.71
C LYS A 43 -4.58 5.14 5.20
N ALA A 44 -5.61 4.52 5.78
CA ALA A 44 -5.63 4.10 7.18
C ALA A 44 -4.47 3.14 7.52
N PHE A 45 -4.10 2.27 6.57
CA PHE A 45 -2.90 1.44 6.68
C PHE A 45 -1.62 2.27 6.74
N VAL A 46 -1.38 3.18 5.79
CA VAL A 46 -0.14 3.98 5.78
C VAL A 46 0.05 4.77 7.07
N TYR A 47 -1.01 5.35 7.64
CA TYR A 47 -0.92 6.04 8.94
C TYR A 47 -0.62 5.10 10.10
N SER A 48 -1.22 3.91 10.10
CA SER A 48 -0.94 2.91 11.13
C SER A 48 0.52 2.41 11.06
N PHE A 49 1.10 2.40 9.87
CA PHE A 49 2.44 1.88 9.60
C PHE A 49 3.45 2.94 9.17
N GLU A 50 3.23 4.21 9.51
CA GLU A 50 4.09 5.32 9.08
C GLU A 50 5.55 5.10 9.53
N GLU A 51 5.74 4.57 10.74
CA GLU A 51 7.07 4.21 11.24
C GLU A 51 7.70 3.09 10.41
N SER A 52 6.93 2.06 10.04
CA SER A 52 7.42 1.00 9.14
C SER A 52 7.76 1.54 7.75
N ALA A 53 7.00 2.51 7.23
CA ALA A 53 7.30 3.17 5.97
C ALA A 53 8.61 3.97 6.05
N LYS A 54 8.84 4.69 7.16
CA LYS A 54 10.10 5.41 7.42
C LYS A 54 11.28 4.44 7.49
N THR A 55 11.15 3.33 8.22
CA THR A 55 12.20 2.31 8.30
C THR A 55 12.50 1.70 6.94
N LEU A 56 11.47 1.36 6.15
CA LEU A 56 11.65 0.82 4.80
C LEU A 56 12.34 1.84 3.87
N PHE A 57 11.98 3.11 4.00
CA PHE A 57 12.61 4.21 3.27
C PHE A 57 14.08 4.40 3.66
N GLU A 58 14.40 4.43 4.95
CA GLU A 58 15.78 4.58 5.42
C GLU A 58 16.65 3.39 4.97
N ASN A 59 16.14 2.16 5.13
CA ASN A 59 16.82 0.96 4.65
C ASN A 59 17.07 1.01 3.13
N TYR A 60 16.12 1.52 2.34
CA TYR A 60 16.31 1.71 0.91
C TYR A 60 17.44 2.70 0.58
N LEU A 61 17.55 3.81 1.32
CA LEU A 61 18.61 4.79 1.12
C LEU A 61 20.00 4.24 1.46
N ASP A 62 20.11 3.49 2.55
CA ASP A 62 21.36 2.84 2.96
C ASP A 62 21.84 1.86 1.87
N ASN A 63 20.90 1.10 1.30
CA ASN A 63 21.19 0.20 0.19
C ASN A 63 21.61 0.93 -1.10
N ILE A 64 21.00 2.08 -1.41
CA ILE A 64 21.44 2.91 -2.54
C ILE A 64 22.85 3.43 -2.32
N GLU A 65 23.15 3.97 -1.14
CA GLU A 65 24.45 4.53 -0.84
C GLU A 65 25.55 3.47 -0.96
N ALA A 66 25.28 2.28 -0.41
CA ALA A 66 26.18 1.13 -0.49
C ALA A 66 26.36 0.66 -1.94
N PHE A 67 25.28 0.53 -2.72
CA PHE A 67 25.30 0.12 -4.13
C PHE A 67 26.09 1.08 -5.01
N CYS A 68 25.85 2.39 -4.89
CA CYS A 68 26.51 3.38 -5.73
C CYS A 68 27.97 3.63 -5.33
N ASN A 69 28.31 3.49 -4.05
CA ASN A 69 29.68 3.68 -3.56
C ASN A 69 30.52 2.39 -3.56
N TRP A 70 29.98 1.26 -4.02
CA TRP A 70 30.63 -0.05 -3.94
C TRP A 70 31.09 -0.40 -2.52
N LYS A 71 30.27 -0.03 -1.53
CA LYS A 71 30.49 -0.32 -0.12
C LYS A 71 29.57 -1.45 0.31
N LYS A 72 30.00 -2.19 1.31
CA LYS A 72 29.16 -3.16 1.99
C LYS A 72 28.38 -2.48 3.11
N ILE A 73 27.21 -3.04 3.41
CA ILE A 73 26.39 -2.66 4.56
C ILE A 73 26.81 -3.54 5.73
N ARG A 74 26.81 -2.97 6.93
CA ARG A 74 27.11 -3.73 8.14
C ARG A 74 25.82 -4.05 8.85
N ASP A 75 25.58 -5.33 9.11
CA ASP A 75 24.40 -5.75 9.86
C ASP A 75 24.53 -5.26 11.33
N PRO A 76 23.55 -4.54 11.88
CA PRO A 76 23.62 -4.00 13.24
C PRO A 76 23.67 -5.07 14.35
N LEU A 77 23.23 -6.30 14.06
CA LEU A 77 23.13 -7.40 15.01
C LEU A 77 24.32 -8.34 14.92
N THR A 78 24.76 -8.70 13.70
CA THR A 78 25.83 -9.67 13.49
C THR A 78 27.19 -9.05 13.24
N ASP A 79 27.23 -7.74 12.95
CA ASP A 79 28.44 -6.99 12.62
C ASP A 79 29.11 -7.42 11.30
N GLU A 80 28.44 -8.30 10.53
CA GLU A 80 28.92 -8.85 9.27
C GLU A 80 28.76 -7.85 8.12
N GLU A 81 29.72 -7.87 7.18
CA GLU A 81 29.63 -7.08 5.96
C GLU A 81 28.80 -7.81 4.90
N MET A 82 27.71 -7.20 4.48
CA MET A 82 26.79 -7.72 3.48
C MET A 82 26.79 -6.85 2.22
N ASP A 83 26.58 -7.47 1.06
CA ASP A 83 26.32 -6.73 -0.17
C ASP A 83 24.96 -6.01 -0.09
N PRO A 84 24.80 -4.88 -0.81
CA PRO A 84 23.52 -4.18 -0.89
C PRO A 84 22.41 -5.10 -1.40
N ASP A 85 21.26 -5.07 -0.74
CA ASP A 85 20.09 -5.87 -1.09
C ASP A 85 19.40 -5.28 -2.34
N GLU A 86 19.88 -5.72 -3.51
CA GLU A 86 19.26 -5.37 -4.77
C GLU A 86 17.83 -5.88 -4.90
N ARG A 87 17.45 -6.98 -4.23
CA ARG A 87 16.09 -7.51 -4.29
C ARG A 87 15.13 -6.57 -3.59
N LEU A 88 15.50 -6.07 -2.41
CA LEU A 88 14.75 -5.05 -1.69
C LEU A 88 14.59 -3.80 -2.55
N MET A 89 15.70 -3.26 -3.07
CA MET A 89 15.67 -2.04 -3.89
C MET A 89 14.77 -2.19 -5.12
N ARG A 90 14.88 -3.31 -5.85
CA ARG A 90 14.03 -3.62 -7.00
C ARG A 90 12.56 -3.70 -6.62
N SER A 91 12.25 -4.37 -5.51
CA SER A 91 10.86 -4.54 -5.07
C SER A 91 10.13 -3.22 -4.77
N ILE A 92 10.86 -2.17 -4.41
CA ILE A 92 10.35 -0.80 -4.21
C ILE A 92 10.28 -0.06 -5.56
N GLU A 93 11.37 -0.06 -6.32
CA GLU A 93 11.51 0.62 -7.62
C GLU A 93 10.45 0.19 -8.63
N GLU A 94 10.11 -1.09 -8.66
CA GLU A 94 9.11 -1.64 -9.57
C GLU A 94 7.69 -1.13 -9.30
N GLN A 95 7.38 -0.71 -8.07
CA GLN A 95 6.06 -0.18 -7.70
C GLN A 95 5.70 1.14 -8.43
N ILE A 96 6.72 1.85 -8.90
CA ILE A 96 6.60 3.08 -9.68
C ILE A 96 7.09 2.91 -11.12
N GLY A 97 7.19 1.65 -11.59
CA GLY A 97 7.49 1.31 -12.97
C GLY A 97 8.93 1.55 -13.39
N VAL A 98 9.89 1.57 -12.46
CA VAL A 98 11.32 1.66 -12.82
C VAL A 98 11.77 0.33 -13.41
N SER A 99 12.03 0.34 -14.72
CA SER A 99 12.52 -0.83 -15.44
C SER A 99 13.93 -1.23 -15.00
N GLU A 100 14.31 -2.48 -15.27
CA GLU A 100 15.65 -3.00 -14.94
C GLU A 100 16.76 -2.14 -15.56
N ASN A 101 16.57 -1.66 -16.80
CA ASN A 101 17.52 -0.79 -17.49
C ASN A 101 17.62 0.61 -16.86
N ALA A 102 16.56 1.08 -16.20
CA ALA A 102 16.51 2.39 -15.56
C ALA A 102 16.94 2.37 -14.09
N LYS A 103 17.14 1.19 -13.48
CA LYS A 103 17.42 1.04 -12.04
C LYS A 103 18.64 1.84 -11.60
N LYS A 104 19.73 1.75 -12.37
CA LYS A 104 21.00 2.41 -12.02
C LYS A 104 20.88 3.93 -12.06
N ALA A 105 20.28 4.47 -13.14
CA ALA A 105 20.05 5.90 -13.28
C ALA A 105 19.13 6.44 -12.18
N PHE A 106 18.09 5.69 -11.81
CA PHE A 106 17.19 6.08 -10.72
C PHE A 106 17.92 6.13 -9.36
N ARG A 107 18.71 5.10 -9.03
CA ARG A 107 19.50 5.07 -7.79
C ARG A 107 20.52 6.21 -7.70
N GLU A 108 21.20 6.49 -8.81
CA GLU A 108 22.16 7.61 -8.90
C GLU A 108 21.46 8.97 -8.72
N GLU A 109 20.27 9.17 -9.29
CA GLU A 109 19.48 10.39 -9.07
C GLU A 109 19.16 10.60 -7.58
N ILE A 110 18.72 9.54 -6.90
CA ILE A 110 18.41 9.59 -5.47
C ILE A 110 19.67 9.90 -4.66
N LEU A 111 20.81 9.27 -4.97
CA LEU A 111 22.08 9.54 -4.27
C LEU A 111 22.53 11.01 -4.44
N ILE A 112 22.39 11.58 -5.64
CA ILE A 112 22.73 12.99 -5.89
C ILE A 112 21.86 13.92 -5.04
N ARG A 113 20.56 13.63 -4.94
CA ARG A 113 19.64 14.40 -4.09
C ARG A 113 20.01 14.26 -2.62
N LEU A 114 20.25 13.04 -2.14
CA LEU A 114 20.69 12.75 -0.77
C LEU A 114 21.96 13.56 -0.42
N SER A 115 22.95 13.54 -1.31
CA SER A 115 24.21 14.29 -1.17
C SER A 115 24.00 15.81 -1.18
N SER A 116 23.02 16.31 -1.94
CA SER A 116 22.65 17.73 -1.96
C SER A 116 22.03 18.19 -0.65
N TYR A 117 21.17 17.35 -0.05
CA TYR A 117 20.58 17.61 1.26
C TYR A 117 21.62 17.59 2.39
N SER A 118 22.48 16.56 2.40
CA SER A 118 23.56 16.42 3.38
C SER A 118 24.52 17.62 3.36
N ARG A 119 24.93 18.10 2.18
CA ARG A 119 25.78 19.31 2.04
C ARG A 119 25.13 20.59 2.58
N LYS A 120 23.80 20.64 2.66
CA LYS A 120 23.04 21.78 3.21
C LYS A 120 22.71 21.60 4.70
N GLY A 121 23.20 20.53 5.34
CA GLY A 121 22.88 20.18 6.72
C GLY A 121 21.41 19.79 6.91
N ARG A 122 20.72 19.32 5.86
CA ARG A 122 19.32 18.89 5.91
C ARG A 122 19.25 17.36 5.82
N LYS A 123 18.32 16.76 6.57
CA LYS A 123 17.99 15.33 6.43
C LYS A 123 17.13 15.13 5.18
N PHE A 124 17.44 14.12 4.39
CA PHE A 124 16.56 13.64 3.32
C PHE A 124 15.57 12.66 3.96
N ASP A 125 14.36 13.14 4.24
CA ASP A 125 13.34 12.40 4.96
C ASP A 125 12.34 11.72 4.01
N TYR A 126 11.46 10.89 4.60
CA TYR A 126 10.40 10.18 3.88
C TYR A 126 9.51 11.10 3.02
N ASN A 127 9.36 12.37 3.40
CA ASN A 127 8.54 13.35 2.68
C ASN A 127 9.34 14.17 1.65
N SER A 128 10.66 13.98 1.56
CA SER A 128 11.54 14.76 0.68
C SER A 128 11.41 14.40 -0.80
N HIS A 129 10.75 13.28 -1.13
CA HIS A 129 10.62 12.82 -2.50
C HIS A 129 9.29 12.09 -2.76
N ASP A 130 8.31 12.79 -3.33
CA ASP A 130 6.95 12.26 -3.56
C ASP A 130 6.93 10.92 -4.30
N ARG A 131 7.72 10.78 -5.37
CA ARG A 131 7.75 9.55 -6.16
C ARG A 131 8.33 8.34 -5.39
N LEU A 132 9.26 8.60 -4.47
CA LEU A 132 9.88 7.53 -3.68
C LEU A 132 8.98 7.19 -2.50
N ARG A 133 8.34 8.20 -1.90
CA ARG A 133 7.26 8.03 -0.92
C ARG A 133 6.17 7.11 -1.49
N GLU A 134 5.68 7.41 -2.69
CA GLU A 134 4.67 6.58 -3.37
C GLU A 134 5.15 5.14 -3.60
N ALA A 135 6.42 4.95 -3.98
CA ALA A 135 7.00 3.61 -4.16
C ALA A 135 7.02 2.81 -2.85
N VAL A 136 7.42 3.44 -1.75
CA VAL A 136 7.45 2.84 -0.41
C VAL A 136 6.03 2.53 0.07
N GLU A 137 5.07 3.43 -0.09
CA GLU A 137 3.66 3.21 0.27
C GLU A 137 3.06 2.03 -0.49
N LYS A 138 3.32 1.96 -1.81
CA LYS A 138 2.85 0.84 -2.64
C LYS A 138 3.51 -0.47 -2.27
N LYS A 139 4.82 -0.47 -1.98
CA LYS A 139 5.55 -1.67 -1.54
C LYS A 139 5.00 -2.16 -0.20
N LEU A 140 4.90 -1.28 0.79
CA LEU A 140 4.34 -1.59 2.09
C LEU A 140 2.92 -2.14 1.96
N PHE A 141 2.08 -1.51 1.14
CA PHE A 141 0.74 -2.01 0.87
C PHE A 141 0.75 -3.38 0.17
N SER A 142 1.66 -3.63 -0.76
CA SER A 142 1.82 -4.93 -1.42
C SER A 142 2.21 -6.03 -0.42
N ASP A 143 3.16 -5.76 0.47
CA ASP A 143 3.59 -6.73 1.49
C ASP A 143 2.47 -7.00 2.50
N LEU A 144 1.67 -5.97 2.80
CA LEU A 144 0.51 -6.09 3.68
C LEU A 144 -0.72 -6.67 2.98
N LYS A 145 -0.81 -6.64 1.65
CA LYS A 145 -1.88 -7.28 0.87
C LYS A 145 -1.97 -8.76 1.22
N ASP A 146 -0.82 -9.42 1.38
CA ASP A 146 -0.74 -10.81 1.80
C ASP A 146 -1.24 -10.99 3.25
N ILE A 147 -0.97 -10.04 4.14
CA ILE A 147 -1.51 -10.05 5.52
C ILE A 147 -3.02 -9.90 5.53
N VAL A 148 -3.58 -8.89 4.85
CA VAL A 148 -5.02 -8.66 4.75
C VAL A 148 -5.73 -9.87 4.12
N LYS A 149 -5.10 -10.49 3.12
CA LYS A 149 -5.59 -11.72 2.47
C LYS A 149 -5.61 -12.91 3.43
N ILE A 150 -4.54 -13.12 4.20
CA ILE A 150 -4.46 -14.20 5.17
C ILE A 150 -5.55 -14.02 6.22
N THR A 151 -5.66 -12.84 6.85
CA THR A 151 -6.57 -12.65 7.97
C THR A 151 -8.06 -12.60 7.60
N THR A 152 -8.39 -12.25 6.35
CA THR A 152 -9.78 -12.33 5.87
C THR A 152 -10.19 -13.73 5.42
N SER A 153 -9.22 -14.64 5.22
CA SER A 153 -9.44 -16.01 4.74
C SER A 153 -9.15 -17.10 5.79
N THR A 154 -8.35 -16.84 6.82
CA THR A 154 -8.02 -17.82 7.87
C THR A 154 -9.01 -17.73 9.04
N LYS A 155 -9.48 -18.88 9.51
CA LYS A 155 -10.36 -18.99 10.68
C LYS A 155 -9.69 -18.52 11.99
N THR A 156 -8.37 -18.34 12.02
CA THR A 156 -7.58 -17.90 13.17
C THR A 156 -6.32 -17.16 12.70
N PRO A 157 -6.34 -15.82 12.63
CA PRO A 157 -5.12 -15.02 12.44
C PRO A 157 -4.17 -15.12 13.64
N ASP A 158 -2.89 -14.90 13.40
CA ASP A 158 -1.90 -14.78 14.48
C ASP A 158 -2.03 -13.46 15.25
N GLU A 159 -1.40 -13.38 16.43
CA GLU A 159 -1.51 -12.21 17.32
C GLU A 159 -0.97 -10.92 16.69
N THR A 160 0.08 -11.02 15.87
CA THR A 160 0.68 -9.85 15.21
C THR A 160 -0.22 -9.31 14.11
N GLN A 161 -0.86 -10.20 13.34
CA GLN A 161 -1.83 -9.85 12.30
C GLN A 161 -3.09 -9.21 12.89
N LEU A 162 -3.60 -9.77 14.00
CA LEU A 162 -4.74 -9.22 14.75
C LEU A 162 -4.46 -7.80 15.25
N LYS A 163 -3.28 -7.56 15.85
CA LYS A 163 -2.88 -6.22 16.31
C LYS A 163 -2.89 -5.21 15.17
N ARG A 164 -2.25 -5.55 14.04
CA ARG A 164 -2.19 -4.70 12.85
C ARG A 164 -3.57 -4.34 12.30
N ILE A 165 -4.50 -5.28 12.27
CA ILE A 165 -5.86 -5.04 11.78
C ILE A 165 -6.67 -4.19 12.74
N ASN A 166 -6.49 -4.37 14.04
CA ASN A 166 -7.14 -3.55 15.04
C ASN A 166 -6.65 -2.10 14.98
N GLU A 167 -5.36 -1.86 14.75
CA GLU A 167 -4.79 -0.52 14.55
C GLU A 167 -5.42 0.18 13.34
N VAL A 168 -5.51 -0.53 12.21
CA VAL A 168 -6.11 0.02 10.99
C VAL A 168 -7.61 0.28 11.18
N SER A 169 -8.31 -0.65 11.85
CA SER A 169 -9.71 -0.47 12.19
C SER A 169 -9.92 0.75 13.08
N ALA A 170 -9.05 0.96 14.07
CA ALA A 170 -9.08 2.14 14.93
C ALA A 170 -8.91 3.43 14.11
N ARG A 171 -7.96 3.46 13.17
CA ARG A 171 -7.76 4.62 12.27
C ARG A 171 -8.97 4.89 11.37
N LEU A 172 -9.59 3.86 10.82
CA LEU A 172 -10.84 4.02 10.06
C LEU A 172 -11.96 4.63 10.91
N MET A 173 -12.05 4.23 12.19
CA MET A 173 -13.04 4.81 13.11
C MET A 173 -12.72 6.28 13.44
N GLU A 174 -11.47 6.60 13.74
CA GLU A 174 -11.04 7.95 14.13
C GLU A 174 -11.10 8.98 12.99
N GLU A 175 -10.60 8.63 11.79
CA GLU A 175 -10.47 9.60 10.69
C GLU A 175 -11.69 9.65 9.76
N HIS A 176 -12.38 8.52 9.60
CA HIS A 176 -13.49 8.38 8.64
C HIS A 176 -14.85 8.15 9.33
N GLY A 177 -14.88 8.06 10.66
CA GLY A 177 -16.13 7.95 11.43
C GLY A 177 -16.83 6.60 11.27
N TYR A 178 -16.10 5.55 10.86
CA TYR A 178 -16.68 4.22 10.76
C TYR A 178 -17.07 3.67 12.13
N CYS A 179 -18.14 2.88 12.16
CA CYS A 179 -18.44 2.05 13.32
C CYS A 179 -17.51 0.81 13.37
N PRO A 180 -17.32 0.14 14.53
CA PRO A 180 -16.43 -1.02 14.63
C PRO A 180 -16.78 -2.15 13.64
N VAL A 181 -18.07 -2.42 13.46
CA VAL A 181 -18.55 -3.44 12.50
C VAL A 181 -18.29 -2.99 11.07
N CYS A 182 -18.51 -1.71 10.78
CA CYS A 182 -18.37 -1.09 9.48
C CYS A 182 -16.91 -1.12 9.00
N ALA A 183 -15.95 -0.80 9.87
CA ALA A 183 -14.52 -0.86 9.59
C ALA A 183 -14.07 -2.30 9.28
N ASN A 184 -14.53 -3.27 10.09
CA ASN A 184 -14.22 -4.68 9.86
C ASN A 184 -14.79 -5.19 8.52
N GLU A 185 -16.03 -4.85 8.19
CA GLU A 185 -16.64 -5.22 6.91
C GLU A 185 -15.96 -4.54 5.72
N LEU A 186 -15.53 -3.28 5.87
CA LEU A 186 -14.76 -2.58 4.84
C LEU A 186 -13.41 -3.28 4.58
N LEU A 187 -12.69 -3.67 5.64
CA LEU A 187 -11.44 -4.42 5.52
C LEU A 187 -11.65 -5.78 4.86
N ARG A 188 -12.71 -6.52 5.21
CA ARG A 188 -13.10 -7.77 4.54
C ARG A 188 -13.44 -7.57 3.07
N TYR A 189 -14.21 -6.53 2.77
CA TYR A 189 -14.59 -6.19 1.41
C TYR A 189 -13.36 -5.90 0.55
N VAL A 190 -12.47 -5.02 1.02
CA VAL A 190 -11.22 -4.70 0.33
C VAL A 190 -10.32 -5.93 0.20
N GLY A 191 -10.22 -6.76 1.25
CA GLY A 191 -9.52 -8.06 1.17
C GLY A 191 -10.06 -8.95 0.04
N SER A 192 -11.38 -9.02 -0.12
CA SER A 192 -12.00 -9.78 -1.22
C SER A 192 -11.73 -9.18 -2.61
N LEU A 193 -11.66 -7.84 -2.73
CA LEU A 193 -11.32 -7.15 -3.97
C LEU A 193 -9.87 -7.36 -4.39
N LEU A 194 -8.99 -7.59 -3.41
CA LEU A 194 -7.56 -7.84 -3.62
C LEU A 194 -7.27 -9.30 -4.01
N ASN A 195 -8.23 -10.21 -3.76
CA ASN A 195 -8.21 -11.63 -4.12
C ASN A 195 -8.72 -11.94 -5.53
N ARG A 196 -9.32 -10.97 -6.22
CA ARG A 196 -9.73 -11.04 -7.63
C ARG A 196 -8.64 -10.52 -8.54
#